data_AF-A0A5K0XZ38-F1
#
_entry.id   AF-A0A5K0XZ38-F1
#
_cell.length_a   1.000
_cell.length_b   1.000
_cell.length_c   1.000
_cell.angle_alpha   90.00
_cell.angle_beta   90.00
_cell.angle_gamma   90.00
#
_symmetry.space_group_name_H-M   'P 1'
#
loop_
_entity.id
_entity.type
_entity.pdbx_description
1 polymer ?
#
loop_
_entity_poly.entity_id
_entity_poly.type
_entity_poly.pdbx_seq_one_letter_code
_entity_poly.pdbx_strand_id
1 'polypeptide(L)' 'VNLVEWLKQMVANRHSEEVIDPNLEVKPSTRALKRALLIALRCVDPDSEKRPQMGQVVRMLEAEEFPYRQ' A
#
# COMPACT_ATOMS: atom_id res chain seq x y z
N VAL A 1 -8.76 -17.87 7.34
CA VAL A 1 -7.60 -17.11 6.82
C VAL A 1 -8.02 -15.65 6.71
N ASN A 2 -7.35 -14.73 7.41
CA ASN A 2 -7.65 -13.29 7.35
C ASN A 2 -6.56 -12.60 6.51
N LEU A 3 -6.95 -11.99 5.38
CA LEU A 3 -6.02 -11.38 4.43
C LEU A 3 -5.24 -10.21 5.05
N VAL A 4 -5.88 -9.41 5.89
CA VAL A 4 -5.24 -8.25 6.54
C VAL A 4 -4.15 -8.71 7.51
N GLU A 5 -4.42 -9.78 8.27
CA GLU A 5 -3.44 -10.33 9.21
C GLU A 5 -2.26 -10.96 8.47
N TRP A 6 -2.53 -11.73 7.41
CA TRP A 6 -1.47 -12.27 6.55
C TRP A 6 -0.60 -11.15 5.96
N LEU A 7 -1.22 -10.09 5.43
CA LEU A 7 -0.51 -8.96 4.86
C LEU A 7 0.41 -8.26 5.88
N LYS A 8 -0.08 -8.04 7.11
CA LYS A 8 0.72 -7.48 8.21
C LYS A 8 1.94 -8.32 8.51
N GLN A 9 1.79 -9.65 8.54
CA GLN A 9 2.91 -10.58 8.76
C GLN A 9 3.94 -10.50 7.63
N MET A 10 3.52 -10.47 6.36
CA MET A 10 4.42 -10.33 5.21
C MET A 10 5.23 -9.03 5.29
N VAL A 11 4.57 -7.91 5.66
CA VAL A 11 5.24 -6.61 5.84
C VAL A 11 6.21 -6.63 7.03
N ALA A 12 5.81 -7.18 8.18
CA ALA A 12 6.64 -7.26 9.38
C ALA A 12 7.89 -8.12 9.17
N ASN A 13 7.75 -9.22 8.43
CA ASN A 13 8.85 -10.13 8.09
C ASN A 13 9.73 -9.64 6.95
N ARG A 14 9.45 -8.45 6.38
CA ARG A 14 10.16 -7.86 5.22
C ARG A 14 9.99 -8.64 3.92
N HIS A 15 8.94 -9.45 3.81
CA HIS A 15 8.57 -10.23 2.62
C HIS A 15 7.57 -9.46 1.73
N SER A 16 7.70 -8.14 1.63
CA SER A 16 6.72 -7.30 0.93
C SER A 16 6.59 -7.62 -0.57
N GLU A 17 7.66 -8.04 -1.23
CA GLU A 17 7.69 -8.39 -2.66
C GLU A 17 6.92 -9.69 -2.96
N GLU A 18 6.78 -10.59 -1.99
CA GLU A 18 6.01 -11.85 -2.12
C GLU A 18 4.49 -11.62 -2.11
N VAL A 19 4.04 -10.39 -1.81
CA VAL A 19 2.64 -9.99 -1.87
C VAL A 19 2.21 -9.65 -3.29
N ILE A 20 3.16 -9.39 -4.20
CA ILE A 20 2.86 -9.05 -5.60
C ILE A 20 2.14 -10.24 -6.26
N ASP A 21 1.01 -9.97 -6.92
CA ASP A 21 0.32 -10.97 -7.72
C ASP A 21 1.25 -11.50 -8.82
N PRO A 22 1.51 -12.82 -8.90
CA PRO A 22 2.38 -13.40 -9.92
C PRO A 22 1.87 -13.20 -11.35
N ASN A 23 0.58 -12.88 -11.55
CA ASN A 23 -0.03 -12.66 -12.86
C ASN A 23 0.05 -11.20 -13.34
N LEU A 24 0.62 -10.28 -12.54
CA LEU A 24 0.88 -8.91 -13.00
C LEU A 24 1.90 -8.92 -14.14
N GLU A 25 1.47 -8.52 -15.34
CA GLU A 25 2.34 -8.40 -16.52
C GLU A 25 3.52 -7.46 -16.27
N VAL A 26 3.24 -6.34 -15.58
CA VAL A 26 4.24 -5.35 -15.18
C VAL A 26 4.33 -5.35 -13.66
N LYS A 27 5.46 -5.81 -13.13
CA LYS A 27 5.72 -5.73 -11.69
C LYS A 27 5.88 -4.26 -11.27
N PRO A 28 5.27 -3.84 -10.15
CA PRO A 28 5.46 -2.49 -9.64
C PRO A 28 6.92 -2.28 -9.22
N SER A 29 7.37 -1.02 -9.20
CA SER A 29 8.63 -0.69 -8.52
C SER A 29 8.48 -0.95 -7.02
N THR A 30 9.59 -1.28 -6.33
CA THR A 30 9.59 -1.43 -4.86
C THR A 30 9.04 -0.18 -4.14
N ARG A 31 9.22 1.02 -4.73
CA ARG A 31 8.66 2.28 -4.20
C ARG A 31 7.14 2.30 -4.30
N ALA A 32 6.60 1.97 -5.47
CA ALA A 32 5.16 1.91 -5.69
C ALA A 32 4.50 0.84 -4.79
N LEU A 33 5.12 -0.34 -4.69
CA LEU A 33 4.66 -1.42 -3.81
C LEU A 33 4.61 -0.99 -2.34
N LYS A 34 5.71 -0.47 -1.79
CA LYS A 34 5.77 -0.03 -0.39
C LYS A 34 4.72 1.03 -0.08
N ARG A 35 4.49 1.95 -1.01
CA ARG A 35 3.44 2.98 -0.85
C ARG A 35 2.04 2.36 -0.85
N ALA A 36 1.73 1.51 -1.83
CA ALA A 36 0.44 0.83 -1.90
C ALA A 36 0.16 0.02 -0.63
N LEU A 37 1.15 -0.72 -0.13
CA LEU A 37 1.06 -1.46 1.13
C LEU A 37 0.80 -0.54 2.33
N LEU A 38 1.53 0.58 2.44
CA LEU A 38 1.32 1.56 3.51
C LEU A 38 -0.09 2.15 3.48
N ILE A 39 -0.57 2.54 2.30
CA ILE A 39 -1.92 3.09 2.11
C ILE A 39 -2.96 2.04 2.50
N ALA A 40 -2.81 0.80 2.01
CA ALA A 40 -3.72 -0.29 2.31
C ALA A 40 -3.81 -0.55 3.81
N LEU A 41 -2.68 -0.62 4.52
CA LEU A 41 -2.63 -0.82 5.96
C LEU A 41 -3.34 0.31 6.76
N ARG A 42 -3.24 1.57 6.32
CA ARG A 42 -3.97 2.68 6.94
C ARG A 42 -5.47 2.62 6.66
N CYS A 43 -5.88 2.16 5.49
CA CYS A 43 -7.30 2.03 5.12
C CYS A 43 -8.03 0.96 5.94
N VAL A 44 -7.31 -0.06 6.40
CA VAL A 44 -7.85 -1.19 7.18
C VAL A 44 -7.49 -1.11 8.67
N ASP A 45 -7.13 0.07 9.16
CA ASP A 45 -6.86 0.26 10.59
C ASP A 45 -8.10 -0.18 11.41
N PRO A 46 -7.94 -0.98 12.48
CA PRO A 46 -9.06 -1.36 13.33
C PRO A 46 -9.77 -0.14 13.94
N ASP A 47 -9.03 0.92 14.22
CA ASP A 47 -9.57 2.20 14.66
C ASP A 47 -10.07 3.02 13.46
N SER A 48 -11.38 3.24 13.40
CA SER A 48 -12.00 3.99 12.30
C SER A 48 -11.54 5.44 12.22
N GLU A 49 -11.14 6.06 13.34
CA GLU A 49 -10.68 7.45 13.35
C GLU A 49 -9.29 7.61 12.72
N LYS A 50 -8.51 6.52 12.67
CA LYS A 50 -7.18 6.49 12.03
C LYS A 50 -7.24 6.23 10.52
N ARG A 51 -8.38 5.81 9.99
CA ARG A 51 -8.55 5.54 8.56
C ARG A 51 -8.56 6.86 7.78
N PRO A 52 -7.79 6.96 6.68
CA PRO A 52 -7.81 8.15 5.85
C PRO A 52 -9.16 8.31 5.15
N GLN A 53 -9.55 9.56 4.90
CA GLN A 53 -10.66 9.84 3.98
C GLN A 53 -10.26 9.47 2.54
N MET A 54 -11.22 9.06 1.71
CA MET A 54 -10.92 8.67 0.32
C MET A 54 -10.21 9.76 -0.49
N GLY A 55 -10.51 11.04 -0.23
CA GLY A 55 -9.77 12.14 -0.87
C GLY A 55 -8.28 12.20 -0.48
N GLN A 56 -7.92 11.78 0.73
CA GLN A 56 -6.52 11.63 1.15
C GLN A 56 -5.89 10.41 0.48
N VAL A 57 -6.62 9.29 0.36
CA VAL A 57 -6.15 8.07 -0.32
C VAL A 57 -5.77 8.37 -1.77
N VAL A 58 -6.63 9.09 -2.51
CA VAL A 58 -6.35 9.50 -3.90
C VAL A 58 -5.05 10.31 -3.99
N ARG A 59 -4.92 11.36 -3.17
CA ARG A 59 -3.69 12.18 -3.15
C ARG A 59 -2.44 11.37 -2.80
N MET A 60 -2.56 10.41 -1.88
CA MET A 60 -1.44 9.53 -1.51
C MET A 60 -1.04 8.62 -2.67
N LEU A 61 -1.98 8.13 -3.47
CA LEU A 61 -1.70 7.31 -4.64
C LEU A 61 -1.07 8.14 -5.77
N GLU A 62 -1.59 9.34 -6.01
CA GLU A 62 -1.13 10.29 -7.05
C GLU A 62 0.22 10.94 -6.76
N ALA A 63 0.70 10.93 -5.51
CA ALA A 63 1.96 11.55 -5.10
C ALA A 63 3.22 11.02 -5.82
N GLU A 64 3.09 9.99 -6.67
CA GLU A 64 4.14 9.52 -7.57
C GLU A 64 4.20 10.25 -8.92
N GLU A 65 3.12 10.92 -9.36
CA GLU A 65 3.11 11.64 -10.65
C GLU A 65 3.88 12.97 -10.61
N PHE A 66 4.14 13.55 -9.43
CA PHE A 66 4.77 14.86 -9.31
C PHE A 66 5.85 14.96 -8.21
N PRO A 67 7.06 14.42 -8.41
CA PRO A 67 8.21 14.86 -7.62
C PRO A 67 8.78 16.22 -8.06
N TYR A 68 8.33 16.77 -9.21
CA TYR A 68 9.01 17.87 -9.94
C TYR A 68 8.11 18.98 -10.51
N ARG A 69 6.97 19.32 -9.88
CA ARG A 69 6.31 20.60 -10.23
C ARG A 69 6.80 21.71 -9.31
N GLN A 70 7.85 22.39 -9.83
CA GLN A 70 8.38 23.75 -9.58
C GLN A 70 8.84 24.11 -8.16
#